data_AF-A0A380P2P4-F1
#
_entry.id   AF-A0A380P2P4-F1
#
_cell.length_a   1.000
_cell.length_b   1.000
_cell.length_c   1.000
_cell.angle_alpha   90.00
_cell.angle_beta   90.00
_cell.angle_gamma   90.00
#
_symmetry.space_group_name_H-M   'P 1'
#
loop_
_entity.id
_entity.type
_entity.pdbx_description
1 polymer ?
#
loop_
_entity_poly.entity_id
_entity_poly.type
_entity_poly.pdbx_seq_one_letter_code
_entity_poly.pdbx_strand_id
1 'polypeptide(L)'
;MMDQDALGTTVRERHGFTLHHEVSAMGAAVASMLSFPLGSVLPMLSIWLLLPKWRIQGTAIAVVMALAITGYTAAQFSGVDRWKGTLRNVVAGMFTMLVTFLIGRLMGR
;
A
#
# COMPACT_ATOMS: atom_id res chain seq x y z
N MET A 1 -19.99 12.00 -25.79
CA MET A 1 -20.17 11.22 -24.55
C MET A 1 -21.64 11.11 -24.17
N MET A 2 -22.39 12.21 -24.05
CA MET A 2 -23.87 12.15 -23.89
C MET A 2 -24.59 11.42 -25.04
N ASP A 3 -24.11 11.53 -26.28
CA ASP A 3 -24.66 10.80 -27.44
C ASP A 3 -24.54 9.28 -27.37
N GLN A 4 -23.65 8.74 -26.53
CA GLN A 4 -23.44 7.29 -26.41
C GLN A 4 -24.18 6.69 -25.21
N ASP A 5 -24.26 7.42 -24.08
CA ASP A 5 -25.03 7.00 -22.91
C ASP A 5 -25.44 8.22 -22.05
N ALA A 6 -26.61 8.76 -22.36
CA ALA A 6 -27.18 9.92 -21.67
C ALA A 6 -27.55 9.63 -20.21
N LEU A 7 -28.00 8.40 -19.90
CA LEU A 7 -28.37 8.00 -18.54
C LEU A 7 -27.13 7.82 -17.66
N GLY A 8 -26.13 7.08 -18.13
CA GLY A 8 -24.88 6.90 -17.41
C GLY A 8 -24.16 8.23 -17.14
N THR A 9 -24.19 9.15 -18.10
CA THR A 9 -23.59 10.48 -17.95
C THR A 9 -24.33 11.32 -16.92
N THR A 10 -25.67 11.35 -16.97
CA THR A 10 -26.49 12.14 -16.02
C THR A 10 -26.37 11.61 -14.59
N VAL A 11 -26.33 10.30 -14.40
CA VAL A 11 -26.15 9.70 -13.06
C VAL A 11 -24.75 9.99 -12.52
N ARG A 12 -23.71 9.91 -13.36
CA ARG A 12 -22.34 10.21 -12.92
C ARG A 12 -22.16 11.67 -12.52
N GLU A 13 -22.69 12.62 -13.27
CA GLU A 13 -22.57 14.04 -12.92
C GLU A 13 -23.41 14.41 -11.69
N ARG A 14 -24.59 13.82 -11.55
CA ARG A 14 -25.51 14.18 -10.46
C ARG A 14 -25.22 13.44 -9.15
N HIS A 15 -24.76 12.20 -9.24
CA HIS A 15 -24.59 11.31 -8.10
C HIS A 15 -23.16 10.79 -7.91
N GLY A 16 -22.25 11.03 -8.85
CA GLY A 16 -20.81 10.76 -8.69
C GLY A 16 -20.37 9.31 -8.91
N PHE A 17 -21.27 8.39 -9.27
CA PHE A 17 -20.94 6.98 -9.53
C PHE A 17 -21.31 6.55 -10.95
N THR A 18 -20.66 5.48 -11.42
CA THR A 18 -20.76 5.04 -12.82
C THR A 18 -21.58 3.75 -12.90
N LEU A 19 -22.68 3.77 -13.64
CA LEU A 19 -23.47 2.57 -13.87
C LEU A 19 -22.60 1.51 -14.57
N HIS A 20 -22.74 0.26 -14.12
CA HIS A 20 -22.12 -0.92 -14.76
C HIS A 20 -20.58 -1.02 -14.70
N HIS A 21 -19.90 -0.16 -13.91
CA HIS A 21 -18.46 -0.23 -13.63
C HIS A 21 -18.20 -0.34 -12.11
N GLU A 22 -19.03 -1.12 -11.43
CA GLU A 22 -18.92 -1.37 -9.99
C GLU A 22 -17.82 -2.41 -9.75
N VAL A 23 -16.76 -2.02 -9.05
CA VAL A 23 -15.77 -2.97 -8.55
C VAL A 23 -16.46 -3.85 -7.50
N SER A 24 -16.46 -5.17 -7.67
CA SER A 24 -17.09 -6.09 -6.70
C SER A 24 -16.52 -5.87 -5.30
N ALA A 25 -17.37 -5.46 -4.36
CA ALA A 25 -16.98 -5.17 -2.97
C ALA A 25 -16.32 -6.39 -2.31
N MET A 26 -16.89 -7.58 -2.51
CA MET A 26 -16.33 -8.83 -2.01
C MET A 26 -15.00 -9.17 -2.68
N GLY A 27 -14.88 -8.91 -3.99
CA GLY A 27 -13.64 -9.10 -4.73
C GLY A 27 -12.51 -8.22 -4.19
N ALA A 28 -12.79 -6.93 -3.95
CA ALA A 28 -11.83 -5.99 -3.39
C ALA A 28 -11.41 -6.37 -1.96
N ALA A 29 -12.35 -6.84 -1.13
CA ALA A 29 -12.07 -7.30 0.22
C ALA A 29 -11.13 -8.51 0.25
N VAL A 30 -11.44 -9.55 -0.54
CA VAL A 30 -10.61 -10.77 -0.62
C VAL A 30 -9.23 -10.45 -1.21
N ALA A 31 -9.17 -9.64 -2.27
CA ALA A 31 -7.90 -9.22 -2.85
C ALA A 31 -7.02 -8.48 -1.84
N SER A 32 -7.60 -7.59 -1.03
CA SER A 32 -6.89 -6.85 0.01
C SER A 32 -6.41 -7.77 1.13
N MET A 33 -7.27 -8.70 1.57
CA MET A 33 -6.97 -9.68 2.61
C MET A 33 -5.77 -10.56 2.24
N LEU A 34 -5.61 -10.92 0.97
CA LEU A 34 -4.48 -11.72 0.50
C LEU A 34 -3.23 -10.86 0.24
N SER A 35 -3.40 -9.68 -0.34
CA SER A 35 -2.27 -8.82 -0.72
C SER A 35 -1.50 -8.29 0.49
N PHE A 36 -2.21 -7.98 1.59
CA PHE A 36 -1.58 -7.45 2.81
C PHE A 36 -0.55 -8.41 3.44
N PRO A 37 -0.92 -9.65 3.83
CA PRO A 37 0.02 -10.59 4.42
C PRO A 37 1.14 -10.93 3.44
N LEU A 38 0.83 -11.12 2.14
CA LEU A 38 1.84 -11.37 1.10
C LEU A 38 2.88 -10.24 1.01
N GLY A 39 2.45 -8.99 1.07
CA GLY A 39 3.35 -7.83 1.09
C GLY A 39 4.22 -7.76 2.35
N SER A 40 3.74 -8.30 3.48
CA SER A 40 4.47 -8.31 4.76
C SER A 40 5.40 -9.51 4.96
N VAL A 41 5.40 -10.49 4.05
CA VAL A 41 6.20 -11.73 4.17
C VAL A 41 7.69 -11.42 4.31
N LEU A 42 8.21 -10.49 3.51
CA LEU A 42 9.66 -10.19 3.49
C LEU A 42 10.14 -9.60 4.84
N PRO A 43 9.49 -8.57 5.43
CA PRO A 43 9.77 -8.13 6.79
C PRO A 43 9.59 -9.21 7.87
N MET A 44 8.53 -10.05 7.76
CA MET A 44 8.27 -11.13 8.72
C MET A 44 9.36 -12.21 8.70
N LEU A 45 9.85 -12.57 7.51
CA LEU A 45 10.98 -13.50 7.39
C LEU A 45 12.27 -12.87 7.93
N SER A 46 12.48 -11.58 7.67
CA SER A 46 13.67 -10.88 8.14
C SER A 46 13.80 -10.93 9.67
N ILE A 47 12.71 -10.72 10.42
CA ILE A 47 12.79 -10.76 11.89
C ILE A 47 13.03 -12.17 12.43
N TRP A 48 12.53 -13.20 11.72
CA TRP A 48 12.64 -14.59 12.14
C TRP A 48 14.06 -15.15 11.90
N LEU A 49 14.68 -14.83 10.77
CA LEU A 49 16.00 -15.36 10.39
C LEU A 49 17.18 -14.59 11.01
N LEU A 50 17.03 -13.28 11.28
CA LEU A 50 18.17 -12.46 11.69
C LEU A 50 18.57 -12.65 13.15
N LEU A 51 19.88 -12.56 13.41
CA LEU A 51 20.45 -12.61 14.76
C LEU A 51 20.04 -11.37 15.58
N PRO A 52 19.90 -11.49 16.91
CA PRO A 52 19.39 -10.41 17.78
C PRO A 52 20.08 -9.05 17.61
N LYS A 53 21.39 -9.06 17.32
CA LYS A 53 22.19 -7.84 17.09
C LYS A 53 21.77 -7.05 15.84
N TRP A 54 21.30 -7.75 14.81
CA TRP A 54 20.98 -7.16 13.49
C TRP A 54 19.48 -7.11 13.19
N ARG A 55 18.62 -7.67 14.05
CA ARG A 55 17.18 -7.76 13.81
C ARG A 55 16.54 -6.43 13.45
N ILE A 56 16.77 -5.38 14.22
CA ILE A 56 16.10 -4.09 14.01
C ILE A 56 16.54 -3.44 12.69
N GLN A 57 17.85 -3.39 12.43
CA GLN A 57 18.37 -2.76 11.22
C GLN A 57 18.01 -3.57 9.97
N GLY A 58 18.12 -4.90 10.04
CA GLY A 58 17.79 -5.76 8.91
C GLY A 58 16.30 -5.78 8.58
N THR A 59 15.42 -5.76 9.58
CA THR A 59 13.97 -5.65 9.32
C THR A 59 13.59 -4.29 8.75
N ALA A 60 14.23 -3.20 9.19
CA ALA A 60 14.01 -1.89 8.59
C ALA A 60 14.40 -1.85 7.10
N ILE A 61 15.57 -2.41 6.75
CA ILE A 61 16.01 -2.53 5.35
C ILE A 61 15.02 -3.39 4.55
N ALA A 62 14.59 -4.51 5.12
CA ALA A 62 13.60 -5.40 4.53
C ALA A 62 12.26 -4.68 4.26
N VAL A 63 11.78 -3.87 5.20
CA VAL A 63 10.58 -3.04 5.03
C VAL A 63 10.76 -2.02 3.90
N VAL A 64 11.89 -1.31 3.85
CA VAL A 64 12.17 -0.34 2.77
C VAL A 64 12.17 -1.03 1.40
N MET A 65 12.81 -2.20 1.29
CA MET A 65 12.80 -3.01 0.06
C MET A 65 11.38 -3.42 -0.34
N ALA A 66 10.57 -3.91 0.61
CA ALA A 66 9.19 -4.29 0.35
C ALA A 66 8.33 -3.10 -0.09
N LEU A 67 8.47 -1.93 0.55
CA LEU A 67 7.77 -0.69 0.19
C LEU A 67 8.21 -0.14 -1.17
N ALA A 68 9.47 -0.29 -1.54
CA ALA A 68 9.97 0.11 -2.84
C ALA A 68 9.37 -0.75 -3.96
N ILE A 69 9.35 -2.08 -3.78
CA ILE A 69 8.77 -3.02 -4.74
C ILE A 69 7.27 -2.77 -4.90
N THR A 70 6.54 -2.75 -3.79
CA THR A 70 5.07 -2.56 -3.78
C THR A 70 4.66 -1.16 -4.22
N GLY A 71 5.42 -0.12 -3.84
CA GLY A 71 5.18 1.25 -4.27
C GLY A 71 5.41 1.45 -5.76
N TYR A 72 6.44 0.80 -6.32
CA TYR A 72 6.72 0.84 -7.75
C TYR A 72 5.65 0.14 -8.58
N THR A 73 5.23 -1.06 -8.17
CA THR A 73 4.15 -1.79 -8.86
C THR A 73 2.84 -1.04 -8.76
N ALA A 74 2.49 -0.49 -7.60
CA ALA A 74 1.29 0.35 -7.44
C ALA A 74 1.34 1.58 -8.36
N ALA A 75 2.46 2.30 -8.42
CA ALA A 75 2.59 3.49 -9.27
C ALA A 75 2.50 3.16 -10.77
N GLN A 76 3.01 2.00 -11.19
CA GLN A 76 2.84 1.48 -12.57
C GLN A 76 1.36 1.35 -12.94
N PHE A 77 0.55 0.71 -12.09
CA PHE A 77 -0.87 0.49 -12.38
C PHE A 77 -1.74 1.74 -12.19
N SER A 78 -1.27 2.72 -11.41
CA SER A 78 -2.04 3.93 -11.08
C SER A 78 -1.91 5.06 -12.10
N GLY A 79 -1.04 4.93 -13.10
CA GLY A 79 -0.79 5.99 -14.10
C GLY A 79 -0.06 7.22 -13.56
N VAL A 80 0.54 7.14 -12.37
CA VAL A 80 1.28 8.24 -11.73
C VAL A 80 2.78 8.06 -11.95
N ASP A 81 3.55 9.16 -11.90
CA ASP A 81 5.03 9.12 -11.96
C ASP A 81 5.61 8.07 -11.00
N ARG A 82 6.20 7.01 -11.57
CA ARG A 82 6.68 5.83 -10.84
C ARG A 82 7.63 6.19 -9.70
N TRP A 83 8.57 7.09 -9.97
CA TRP A 83 9.57 7.49 -9.01
C TRP A 83 8.98 8.31 -7.86
N LYS A 84 8.15 9.31 -8.17
CA LYS A 84 7.51 10.16 -7.16
C LYS A 84 6.53 9.36 -6.30
N GLY A 85 5.75 8.46 -6.92
CA GLY A 85 4.83 7.57 -6.22
C GLY A 85 5.54 6.62 -5.25
N THR A 86 6.60 5.97 -5.72
CA THR A 86 7.42 5.06 -4.91
C THR A 86 8.10 5.79 -3.76
N LEU A 87 8.73 6.94 -4.03
CA LEU A 87 9.42 7.73 -3.02
C LEU A 87 8.46 8.19 -1.91
N ARG A 88 7.28 8.70 -2.28
CA ARG A 88 6.23 9.06 -1.31
C ARG A 88 5.84 7.88 -0.44
N ASN A 89 5.64 6.71 -1.04
CA ASN A 89 5.28 5.48 -0.31
C ASN A 89 6.35 5.09 0.71
N VAL A 90 7.61 5.06 0.27
CA VAL A 90 8.75 4.70 1.11
C VAL A 90 8.94 5.71 2.25
N VAL A 91 8.86 7.02 1.97
CA VAL A 91 9.00 8.07 2.99
C VAL A 91 7.89 7.99 4.04
N ALA A 92 6.63 7.84 3.62
CA ALA A 92 5.51 7.70 4.54
C ALA A 92 5.64 6.43 5.41
N GLY A 93 6.05 5.31 4.81
CA GLY A 93 6.29 4.06 5.53
C GLY A 93 7.45 4.17 6.54
N MET A 94 8.58 4.75 6.16
CA MET A 94 9.71 4.98 7.07
C MET A 94 9.33 5.92 8.22
N PHE A 95 8.58 6.98 7.94
CA PHE A 95 8.08 7.88 8.98
C PHE A 95 7.19 7.14 9.98
N THR A 96 6.26 6.33 9.49
CA THR A 96 5.37 5.51 10.33
C THR A 96 6.16 4.52 11.19
N MET A 97 7.16 3.86 10.60
CA MET A 97 8.04 2.94 11.32
C MET A 97 8.86 3.65 12.41
N LEU A 98 9.38 4.85 12.13
CA LEU A 98 10.11 5.65 13.10
C LEU A 98 9.23 6.04 14.28
N VAL A 99 8.01 6.53 14.01
CA VAL A 99 7.05 6.93 15.04
C VAL A 99 6.67 5.74 15.92
N THR A 100 6.31 4.60 15.32
CA THR A 100 5.92 3.39 16.07
C THR A 100 7.08 2.83 16.88
N PHE A 101 8.31 2.85 16.36
CA PHE A 101 9.51 2.47 17.10
C PHE A 101 9.77 3.38 18.31
N LEU A 102 9.66 4.71 18.13
CA LEU A 102 9.83 5.66 19.22
C LEU A 102 8.79 5.47 20.32
N ILE A 103 7.51 5.33 19.95
CA ILE A 103 6.43 5.08 20.90
C ILE A 103 6.68 3.77 21.65
N GLY A 104 6.99 2.68 20.94
CA GLY A 104 7.30 1.38 21.56
C GLY A 104 8.49 1.45 22.52
N ARG A 105 9.52 2.22 22.16
CA ARG A 105 10.68 2.46 23.03
C ARG A 105 10.36 3.35 24.24
N LEU A 106 9.37 4.23 24.16
CA LEU A 106 8.93 5.06 25.28
C LEU A 106 8.03 4.28 26.25
N MET A 107 7.12 3.45 25.74
CA MET A 107 6.23 2.60 26.57
C MET A 107 6.90 1.35 27.12
N GLY A 108 7.91 0.81 26.44
CA GLY A 108 8.65 -0.40 26.85
C GLY A 108 9.85 -0.13 27.76
N ARG A 109 9.99 1.09 28.29
CA ARG A 109 10.84 1.42 29.44
C ARG A 109 10.01 1.31 30.70
#